data_AF-A0A958J1G7-F1
#
_entry.id   AF-A0A958J1G7-F1
#
_cell.length_a   1.000
_cell.length_b   1.000
_cell.length_c   1.000
_cell.angle_alpha   90.00
_cell.angle_beta   90.00
_cell.angle_gamma   90.00
#
_symmetry.space_group_name_H-M   'P 1'
#
loop_
_entity.id
_entity.type
_entity.pdbx_description
1 polymer ?
#
loop_
_entity_poly.entity_id
_entity_poly.type
_entity_poly.pdbx_seq_one_letter_code
_entity_poly.pdbx_strand_id
1 'polypeptide(L)'
;MKARPAVGQQNQIKITPAILDENLLNDDFLSELDVAFDAIKMSTKRTSKRKRQATKKTSVNLDAAQKTFLEVSRTHLRPITRYVKAIERGITSRELCKVIYYVIKPMSLQTKKIGLLSHWESMVQLEKLLKSINDKNTKNLSDEDYQGLKKVYQAVEKAFDLTMRGHSTAVLNVVAFYQTLQKSKKVDEKNIEKLFAIGIPSISMLRKSSIQELSSLSGIPESETKELREIARNFTLFELV
;
A
#
# COMPACT_ATOMS: atom_id res chain seq x y z
N MET A 1 10.57 -61.31 -0.46
CA MET A 1 11.16 -60.26 -1.32
C MET A 1 10.31 -59.01 -1.18
N LYS A 2 10.91 -57.89 -0.76
CA LYS A 2 10.23 -56.60 -0.57
C LYS A 2 10.17 -55.86 -1.92
N ALA A 3 8.98 -55.56 -2.42
CA ALA A 3 8.79 -54.66 -3.54
C ALA A 3 8.67 -53.21 -3.02
N ARG A 4 9.54 -52.32 -3.48
CA ARG A 4 9.39 -50.86 -3.32
C ARG A 4 8.45 -50.35 -4.43
N PRO A 5 7.56 -49.39 -4.17
CA PRO A 5 7.03 -48.55 -5.22
C PRO A 5 7.88 -47.28 -5.39
N ALA A 6 7.83 -46.79 -6.63
CA ALA A 6 8.69 -45.80 -7.23
C ALA A 6 8.41 -44.35 -6.78
N VAL A 7 9.46 -43.55 -6.91
CA VAL A 7 9.53 -42.11 -6.74
C VAL A 7 8.83 -41.40 -7.91
N GLY A 8 8.06 -40.35 -7.58
CA GLY A 8 8.03 -39.11 -8.37
C GLY A 8 6.95 -38.96 -9.43
N GLN A 9 5.88 -38.24 -9.09
CA GLN A 9 5.25 -37.31 -10.03
C GLN A 9 5.17 -35.94 -9.35
N GLN A 10 6.09 -35.05 -9.74
CA GLN A 10 6.00 -33.64 -9.45
C GLN A 10 4.87 -33.06 -10.30
N ASN A 11 3.82 -32.55 -9.67
CA ASN A 11 2.80 -31.75 -10.33
C ASN A 11 3.47 -30.48 -10.89
N GLN A 12 3.73 -30.47 -12.20
CA GLN A 12 4.06 -29.26 -12.93
C GLN A 12 2.81 -28.38 -12.99
N ILE A 13 2.83 -27.28 -12.25
CA ILE A 13 1.85 -26.20 -12.38
C ILE A 13 2.09 -25.57 -13.76
N LYS A 14 1.19 -25.81 -14.73
CA LYS A 14 1.13 -25.07 -15.99
C LYS A 14 0.81 -23.61 -15.68
N ILE A 15 1.81 -22.75 -15.75
CA ILE A 15 1.61 -21.30 -15.78
C ILE A 15 1.24 -20.96 -17.23
N THR A 16 -0.03 -20.65 -17.46
CA THR A 16 -0.48 -20.12 -18.76
C THR A 16 0.12 -18.72 -18.92
N PRO A 17 0.83 -18.40 -20.02
CA PRO A 17 1.31 -17.05 -20.24
C PRO A 17 0.10 -16.12 -20.35
N ALA A 18 0.06 -15.10 -19.50
CA ALA A 18 -0.97 -14.09 -19.54
C ALA A 18 -0.94 -13.42 -20.92
N ILE A 19 -2.10 -13.34 -21.57
CA ILE A 19 -2.29 -12.52 -22.77
C ILE A 19 -1.94 -11.08 -22.35
N LEU A 20 -0.80 -10.59 -22.83
CA LEU A 20 -0.37 -9.21 -22.66
C LEU A 20 -1.35 -8.33 -23.45
N ASP A 21 -2.30 -7.74 -22.73
CA ASP A 21 -3.20 -6.70 -23.23
C ASP A 21 -2.34 -5.48 -23.60
N GLU A 22 -2.37 -5.01 -24.85
CA GLU A 22 -1.55 -3.90 -25.38
C GLU A 22 -1.74 -2.58 -24.60
N ASN A 23 -2.73 -2.51 -23.71
CA ASN A 23 -2.90 -1.45 -22.72
C ASN A 23 -1.83 -1.43 -21.59
N LEU A 24 -0.95 -2.44 -21.50
CA LEU A 24 0.19 -2.47 -20.54
C LEU A 24 1.30 -1.46 -20.87
N LEU A 25 1.37 -0.94 -22.09
CA LEU A 25 2.44 -0.04 -22.53
C LEU A 25 2.33 1.40 -21.96
N ASN A 26 1.19 1.75 -21.34
CA ASN A 26 0.98 3.02 -20.62
C ASN A 26 0.65 2.79 -19.14
N ASP A 27 1.30 1.83 -18.49
CA ASP A 27 1.07 1.55 -17.07
C ASP A 27 1.78 2.55 -16.15
N ASP A 28 1.10 3.65 -15.86
CA ASP A 28 1.54 4.71 -14.96
C ASP A 28 1.53 4.33 -13.47
N PHE A 29 1.42 3.04 -13.09
CA PHE A 29 1.32 2.66 -11.67
C PHE A 29 2.44 3.22 -10.79
N LEU A 30 3.69 3.11 -11.24
CA LEU A 30 4.84 3.64 -10.49
C LEU A 30 4.80 5.17 -10.43
N SER A 31 4.32 5.82 -11.48
CA SER A 31 4.07 7.26 -11.52
C SER A 31 2.95 7.66 -10.55
N GLU A 32 1.87 6.87 -10.41
CA GLU A 32 0.81 7.08 -9.43
C GLU A 32 1.33 6.98 -7.99
N LEU A 33 2.27 6.07 -7.72
CA LEU A 33 2.95 5.99 -6.42
C LEU A 33 3.80 7.23 -6.14
N ASP A 34 4.56 7.71 -7.14
CA ASP A 34 5.36 8.93 -7.03
C ASP A 34 4.48 10.16 -6.76
N VAL A 35 3.36 10.30 -7.50
CA VAL A 35 2.38 11.39 -7.31
C VAL A 35 1.73 11.32 -5.92
N ALA A 36 1.35 10.13 -5.45
CA ALA A 36 0.81 9.96 -4.10
C ALA A 36 1.80 10.41 -3.05
N PHE A 37 3.07 10.08 -3.23
CA PHE A 37 4.10 10.50 -2.29
C PHE A 37 4.37 12.01 -2.32
N ASP A 38 4.44 12.62 -3.50
CA ASP A 38 4.68 14.07 -3.63
C ASP A 38 3.54 14.91 -3.02
N ALA A 39 2.30 14.41 -3.04
CA ALA A 39 1.18 15.03 -2.33
C ALA A 39 1.44 15.17 -0.82
N ILE A 40 2.12 14.19 -0.19
CA ILE A 40 2.50 14.26 1.23
C ILE A 40 3.55 15.35 1.44
N LYS A 41 4.59 15.40 0.60
CA LYS A 41 5.67 16.41 0.73
C LYS A 41 5.15 17.84 0.68
N MET A 42 4.16 18.09 -0.18
CA MET A 42 3.55 19.41 -0.30
C MET A 42 2.70 19.79 0.93
N SER A 43 2.10 18.80 1.59
CA SER A 43 1.33 19.01 2.82
C SER A 43 2.21 19.38 4.03
N THR A 44 3.43 18.82 4.12
CA THR A 44 4.37 19.04 5.22
C THR A 44 5.21 20.30 5.09
N LYS A 45 5.50 20.75 3.86
CA LYS A 45 6.23 22.01 3.58
C LYS A 45 5.45 23.29 3.91
N ARG A 46 4.14 23.22 4.20
CA ARG A 46 3.37 24.36 4.73
C ARG A 46 3.72 24.60 6.20
N THR A 47 4.97 25.00 6.45
CA THR A 47 5.40 25.53 7.74
C THR A 47 4.70 26.87 7.99
N SER A 48 4.13 26.94 9.19
CA SER A 48 3.19 27.95 9.64
C SER A 48 3.83 29.33 9.85
N LYS A 49 3.31 30.37 9.18
CA LYS A 49 3.20 31.70 9.79
C LYS A 49 1.87 31.78 10.54
N ARG A 50 1.83 31.18 11.74
CA ARG A 50 0.63 31.18 12.60
C ARG A 50 0.48 32.56 13.25
N LYS A 51 -0.09 33.53 12.54
CA LYS A 51 -0.65 34.74 13.18
C LYS A 51 -1.88 34.29 13.96
N ARG A 52 -1.85 34.44 15.29
CA ARG A 52 -3.01 34.23 16.17
C ARG A 52 -4.06 35.28 15.82
N GLN A 53 -4.96 34.97 14.89
CA GLN A 53 -6.24 35.65 14.78
C GLN A 53 -7.33 34.62 15.12
N ALA A 54 -7.90 34.80 16.32
CA ALA A 54 -9.14 34.18 16.67
C ALA A 54 -10.22 34.80 15.78
N THR A 55 -10.72 34.06 14.80
CA THR A 55 -11.87 34.50 14.03
C THR A 55 -12.80 33.32 13.83
N LYS A 56 -14.01 33.46 14.37
CA LYS A 56 -15.16 32.59 14.14
C LYS A 56 -15.39 32.44 12.63
N LYS A 57 -14.81 31.39 12.03
CA LYS A 57 -15.09 30.83 10.69
C LYS A 57 -14.80 29.32 10.73
N THR A 58 -15.43 28.62 11.67
CA THR A 58 -15.11 27.23 12.01
C THR A 58 -15.65 26.23 10.99
N SER A 59 -16.80 26.49 10.35
CA SER A 59 -17.41 25.59 9.37
C SER A 59 -16.71 25.64 8.00
N VAL A 60 -16.49 26.83 7.44
CA VAL A 60 -15.85 26.99 6.11
C VAL A 60 -14.42 26.44 6.08
N ASN A 61 -13.69 26.52 7.20
CA ASN A 61 -12.36 25.91 7.31
C ASN A 61 -12.41 24.38 7.49
N LEU A 62 -13.45 23.84 8.12
CA LEU A 62 -13.62 22.40 8.29
C LEU A 62 -13.94 21.73 6.94
N ASP A 63 -14.84 22.31 6.16
CA ASP A 63 -15.19 21.80 4.83
C ASP A 63 -13.99 21.81 3.88
N ALA A 64 -13.20 22.89 3.90
CA ALA A 64 -11.97 22.98 3.13
C ALA A 64 -10.92 21.94 3.56
N ALA A 65 -10.78 21.70 4.87
CA ALA A 65 -9.88 20.68 5.40
C ALA A 65 -10.33 19.26 5.02
N GLN A 66 -11.63 18.97 5.14
CA GLN A 66 -12.22 17.69 4.75
C GLN A 66 -12.06 17.44 3.25
N LYS A 67 -12.32 18.45 2.40
CA LYS A 67 -12.11 18.35 0.96
C LYS A 67 -10.65 18.09 0.61
N THR A 68 -9.72 18.84 1.20
CA THR A 68 -8.27 18.64 1.00
C THR A 68 -7.86 17.24 1.44
N PHE A 69 -8.36 16.77 2.58
CA PHE A 69 -8.08 15.43 3.07
C PHE A 69 -8.62 14.34 2.13
N LEU A 70 -9.82 14.51 1.58
CA LEU A 70 -10.37 13.56 0.61
C LEU A 70 -9.54 13.53 -0.68
N GLU A 71 -9.08 14.67 -1.18
CA GLU A 71 -8.21 14.74 -2.35
C GLU A 71 -6.86 14.02 -2.14
N VAL A 72 -6.21 14.28 -1.00
CA VAL A 72 -4.97 13.58 -0.61
C VAL A 72 -5.23 12.09 -0.41
N SER A 73 -6.30 11.74 0.32
CA SER A 73 -6.65 10.34 0.60
C SER A 73 -6.95 9.55 -0.67
N ARG A 74 -7.66 10.13 -1.63
CA ARG A 74 -7.90 9.52 -2.95
C ARG A 74 -6.59 9.20 -3.66
N THR A 75 -5.61 10.09 -3.58
CA THR A 75 -4.30 9.89 -4.20
C THR A 75 -3.56 8.70 -3.57
N HIS A 76 -3.68 8.51 -2.25
CA HIS A 76 -3.09 7.35 -1.55
C HIS A 76 -3.85 6.03 -1.72
N LEU A 77 -5.18 6.08 -1.82
CA LEU A 77 -6.02 4.89 -1.91
C LEU A 77 -6.10 4.34 -3.34
N ARG A 78 -5.86 5.15 -4.38
CA ARG A 78 -5.86 4.70 -5.79
C ARG A 78 -4.88 3.54 -6.04
N PRO A 79 -3.62 3.59 -5.57
CA PRO A 79 -2.72 2.45 -5.68
C PRO A 79 -3.23 1.17 -5.01
N ILE A 80 -3.94 1.30 -3.87
CA ILE A 80 -4.54 0.16 -3.15
C ILE A 80 -5.59 -0.55 -4.01
N THR A 81 -6.31 0.19 -4.87
CA THR A 81 -7.30 -0.38 -5.79
C THR A 81 -6.68 -1.44 -6.70
N ARG A 82 -5.46 -1.16 -7.19
CA ARG A 82 -4.72 -2.11 -8.04
C ARG A 82 -4.27 -3.35 -7.26
N TYR A 83 -4.01 -3.22 -5.95
CA TYR A 83 -3.64 -4.35 -5.09
C TYR A 83 -4.82 -5.28 -4.84
N VAL A 84 -5.98 -4.71 -4.52
CA VAL A 84 -7.19 -5.50 -4.33
C VAL A 84 -7.57 -6.24 -5.62
N LYS A 85 -7.41 -5.61 -6.79
CA LYS A 85 -7.63 -6.29 -8.08
C LYS A 85 -6.58 -7.37 -8.41
N ALA A 86 -5.33 -7.15 -8.03
CA ALA A 86 -4.30 -8.18 -8.15
C ALA A 86 -4.70 -9.44 -7.36
N ILE A 87 -5.20 -9.23 -6.13
CA ILE A 87 -5.76 -10.28 -5.27
C ILE A 87 -6.95 -10.98 -5.96
N GLU A 88 -7.91 -10.23 -6.51
CA GLU A 88 -9.06 -10.79 -7.25
C GLU A 88 -8.65 -11.64 -8.47
N ARG A 89 -7.52 -11.32 -9.11
CA ARG A 89 -7.00 -12.03 -10.28
C ARG A 89 -6.10 -13.21 -9.93
N GLY A 90 -6.04 -13.59 -8.65
CA GLY A 90 -5.31 -14.78 -8.20
C GLY A 90 -3.88 -14.52 -7.74
N ILE A 91 -3.46 -13.26 -7.53
CA ILE A 91 -2.22 -12.98 -6.79
C ILE A 91 -2.52 -13.17 -5.31
N THR A 92 -2.41 -14.43 -4.88
CA THR A 92 -2.76 -14.91 -3.53
C THR A 92 -1.67 -14.58 -2.51
N SER A 93 -1.26 -13.31 -2.39
CA SER A 93 -0.17 -12.89 -1.52
C SER A 93 -0.69 -12.25 -0.24
N ARG A 94 -0.35 -12.84 0.90
CA ARG A 94 -0.63 -12.25 2.22
C ARG A 94 0.20 -11.00 2.47
N GLU A 95 1.40 -10.93 1.92
CA GLU A 95 2.25 -9.73 1.97
C GLU A 95 1.54 -8.53 1.35
N LEU A 96 0.77 -8.75 0.29
CA LEU A 96 -0.05 -7.69 -0.30
C LEU A 96 -1.12 -7.20 0.69
N CYS A 97 -1.80 -8.10 1.41
CA CYS A 97 -2.72 -7.74 2.50
C CYS A 97 -2.03 -7.01 3.65
N LYS A 98 -0.78 -7.37 3.99
CA LYS A 98 0.02 -6.64 4.99
C LYS A 98 0.37 -5.22 4.54
N VAL A 99 0.82 -5.07 3.30
CA VAL A 99 1.13 -3.76 2.71
C VAL A 99 -0.11 -2.86 2.71
N ILE A 100 -1.27 -3.39 2.27
CA ILE A 100 -2.54 -2.65 2.32
C ILE A 100 -2.85 -2.25 3.77
N TYR A 101 -2.72 -3.16 4.72
CA TYR A 101 -2.99 -2.89 6.13
C TYR A 101 -2.15 -1.74 6.69
N TYR A 102 -0.85 -1.69 6.39
CA TYR A 102 0.04 -0.61 6.87
C TYR A 102 -0.34 0.76 6.35
N VAL A 103 -0.98 0.84 5.18
CA VAL A 103 -1.48 2.10 4.61
C VAL A 103 -2.84 2.46 5.22
N ILE A 104 -3.75 1.49 5.33
CA ILE A 104 -5.14 1.72 5.78
C ILE A 104 -5.21 2.10 7.26
N LYS A 105 -4.43 1.45 8.13
CA LYS A 105 -4.44 1.66 9.58
C LYS A 105 -4.19 3.13 10.00
N PRO A 106 -3.14 3.83 9.55
CA PRO A 106 -2.96 5.25 9.87
C PRO A 106 -4.04 6.13 9.22
N MET A 107 -4.49 5.80 8.01
CA MET A 107 -5.52 6.57 7.31
C MET A 107 -6.89 6.48 8.00
N SER A 108 -7.25 5.33 8.59
CA SER A 108 -8.50 5.18 9.35
C SER A 108 -8.54 6.14 10.55
N LEU A 109 -7.43 6.23 11.29
CA LEU A 109 -7.28 7.14 12.43
C LEU A 109 -7.35 8.62 12.00
N GLN A 110 -6.73 8.98 10.87
CA GLN A 110 -6.78 10.34 10.34
C GLN A 110 -8.19 10.70 9.86
N THR A 111 -8.88 9.78 9.18
CA THR A 111 -10.27 9.94 8.72
C THR A 111 -11.23 10.19 9.88
N LYS A 112 -11.02 9.48 11.00
CA LYS A 112 -11.77 9.73 12.24
C LYS A 112 -11.52 11.13 12.79
N LYS A 113 -10.25 11.55 12.86
CA LYS A 113 -9.86 12.86 13.43
C LYS A 113 -10.44 14.05 12.67
N ILE A 114 -10.61 13.92 11.36
CA ILE A 114 -11.16 14.99 10.52
C ILE A 114 -12.70 15.00 10.45
N GLY A 115 -13.35 14.04 11.11
CA GLY A 115 -14.81 14.00 11.27
C GLY A 115 -15.58 13.35 10.12
N LEU A 116 -14.91 12.59 9.23
CA LEU A 116 -15.55 11.90 8.10
C LEU A 116 -16.06 10.52 8.53
N LEU A 117 -17.18 10.49 9.28
CA LEU A 117 -17.69 9.28 9.93
C LEU A 117 -17.97 8.11 8.96
N SER A 118 -18.72 8.35 7.88
CA SER A 118 -19.07 7.31 6.90
C SER A 118 -17.84 6.69 6.20
N HIS A 119 -16.83 7.52 5.94
CA HIS A 119 -15.57 7.08 5.34
C HIS A 119 -14.74 6.30 6.35
N TRP A 120 -14.71 6.76 7.60
CA TRP A 120 -14.01 6.11 8.70
C TRP A 120 -14.56 4.71 8.96
N GLU A 121 -15.88 4.52 8.99
CA GLU A 121 -16.51 3.21 9.18
C GLU A 121 -16.07 2.20 8.12
N SER A 122 -16.09 2.60 6.85
CA SER A 122 -15.65 1.76 5.73
C SER A 122 -14.16 1.38 5.87
N MET A 123 -13.31 2.34 6.26
CA MET A 123 -11.88 2.10 6.49
C MET A 123 -11.62 1.17 7.68
N VAL A 124 -12.39 1.29 8.77
CA VAL A 124 -12.26 0.43 9.95
C VAL A 124 -12.70 -1.00 9.64
N GLN A 125 -13.75 -1.19 8.83
CA GLN A 125 -14.14 -2.52 8.39
C GLN A 125 -13.02 -3.18 7.58
N LEU A 126 -12.40 -2.43 6.66
CA LEU A 126 -11.27 -2.92 5.88
C LEU A 126 -10.06 -3.24 6.77
N GLU A 127 -9.72 -2.35 7.69
CA GLU A 127 -8.63 -2.55 8.65
C GLU A 127 -8.81 -3.83 9.47
N LYS A 128 -10.01 -4.05 10.02
CA LYS A 128 -10.33 -5.24 10.83
C LYS A 128 -10.23 -6.52 10.01
N LEU A 129 -10.73 -6.52 8.79
CA LEU A 129 -10.65 -7.67 7.90
C LEU A 129 -9.20 -8.00 7.55
N LEU A 130 -8.43 -6.99 7.12
CA LEU A 130 -7.01 -7.16 6.81
C LEU A 130 -6.21 -7.65 8.02
N LYS A 131 -6.51 -7.13 9.21
CA LYS A 131 -5.90 -7.61 10.45
C LYS A 131 -6.23 -9.09 10.69
N SER A 132 -7.50 -9.48 10.56
CA SER A 132 -7.91 -10.88 10.72
C SER A 132 -7.19 -11.81 9.73
N ILE A 133 -7.10 -11.42 8.46
CA ILE A 133 -6.33 -12.14 7.43
C ILE A 133 -4.85 -12.24 7.83
N ASN A 134 -4.29 -11.15 8.31
CA ASN A 134 -2.90 -11.07 8.73
C ASN A 134 -2.59 -11.78 10.04
N ASP A 135 -3.59 -12.19 10.83
CA ASP A 135 -3.42 -12.95 12.07
C ASP A 135 -3.56 -14.47 11.83
N LYS A 136 -4.17 -14.90 10.72
CA LYS A 136 -4.26 -16.33 10.34
C LYS A 136 -2.85 -16.93 10.15
N ASN A 137 -2.62 -18.21 10.42
CA ASN A 137 -1.30 -18.84 10.16
C ASN A 137 -1.20 -19.48 8.75
N THR A 138 -1.96 -18.98 7.78
CA THR A 138 -1.99 -19.49 6.41
C THR A 138 -1.15 -18.61 5.48
N LYS A 139 -0.43 -19.22 4.53
CA LYS A 139 0.33 -18.50 3.49
C LYS A 139 -0.58 -17.93 2.41
N ASN A 140 -1.63 -18.66 2.05
CA ASN A 140 -2.58 -18.28 1.02
C ASN A 140 -3.88 -17.75 1.67
N LEU A 141 -4.55 -16.85 0.97
CA LEU A 141 -5.89 -16.37 1.32
C LEU A 141 -6.92 -17.44 0.92
N SER A 142 -7.99 -17.59 1.69
CA SER A 142 -9.13 -18.44 1.31
C SER A 142 -10.11 -17.69 0.42
N ASP A 143 -10.98 -18.41 -0.31
CA ASP A 143 -12.08 -17.82 -1.09
C ASP A 143 -12.93 -16.84 -0.29
N GLU A 144 -13.19 -17.15 0.98
CA GLU A 144 -13.89 -16.27 1.91
C GLU A 144 -13.14 -14.94 2.16
N ASP A 145 -11.80 -15.00 2.28
CA ASP A 145 -10.97 -13.81 2.44
C ASP A 145 -11.03 -12.93 1.19
N TYR A 146 -10.99 -13.52 -0.01
CA TYR A 146 -11.13 -12.77 -1.27
C TYR A 146 -12.49 -12.08 -1.37
N GLN A 147 -13.57 -12.82 -1.14
CA GLN A 147 -14.92 -12.27 -1.24
C GLN A 147 -15.17 -11.20 -0.17
N GLY A 148 -14.68 -11.43 1.05
CA GLY A 148 -14.71 -10.45 2.12
C GLY A 148 -13.96 -9.17 1.75
N LEU A 149 -12.72 -9.30 1.24
CA LEU A 149 -11.89 -8.17 0.87
C LEU A 149 -12.54 -7.34 -0.23
N LYS A 150 -13.03 -8.00 -1.27
CA LYS A 150 -13.77 -7.37 -2.37
C LYS A 150 -14.97 -6.57 -1.87
N LYS A 151 -15.84 -7.21 -1.09
CA LYS A 151 -17.06 -6.57 -0.59
C LYS A 151 -16.76 -5.35 0.28
N VAL A 152 -15.82 -5.48 1.21
CA VAL A 152 -15.46 -4.38 2.12
C VAL A 152 -14.73 -3.27 1.37
N TYR A 153 -13.87 -3.60 0.41
CA TYR A 153 -13.17 -2.61 -0.39
C TYR A 153 -14.11 -1.81 -1.29
N GLN A 154 -15.14 -2.43 -1.87
CA GLN A 154 -16.17 -1.72 -2.64
C GLN A 154 -16.89 -0.62 -1.81
N ALA A 155 -17.03 -0.82 -0.50
CA ALA A 155 -17.57 0.22 0.38
C ALA A 155 -16.59 1.40 0.52
N VAL A 156 -15.30 1.12 0.66
CA VAL A 156 -14.24 2.16 0.66
C VAL A 156 -14.19 2.90 -0.66
N GLU A 157 -14.29 2.21 -1.79
CA GLU A 157 -14.32 2.83 -3.11
C GLU A 157 -15.48 3.80 -3.27
N LYS A 158 -16.68 3.38 -2.88
CA LYS A 158 -17.87 4.24 -2.92
C LYS A 158 -17.73 5.44 -1.99
N ALA A 159 -17.23 5.22 -0.77
CA ALA A 159 -17.06 6.30 0.19
C ALA A 159 -16.07 7.36 -0.32
N PHE A 160 -14.92 6.94 -0.84
CA PHE A 160 -13.85 7.84 -1.29
C PHE A 160 -13.96 8.26 -2.76
N ASP A 161 -14.96 7.80 -3.50
CA ASP A 161 -15.11 8.04 -4.94
C ASP A 161 -13.85 7.62 -5.73
N LEU A 162 -13.44 6.37 -5.51
CA LEU A 162 -12.29 5.77 -6.17
C LEU A 162 -12.72 5.11 -7.48
N THR A 163 -11.98 5.37 -8.55
CA THR A 163 -12.21 4.70 -9.83
C THR A 163 -11.40 3.41 -9.89
N MET A 164 -12.10 2.30 -10.13
CA MET A 164 -11.51 0.98 -10.29
C MET A 164 -10.73 0.86 -11.62
N ARG A 165 -9.44 1.20 -11.63
CA ARG A 165 -8.52 0.91 -12.76
C ARG A 165 -8.08 -0.55 -12.76
N GLY A 166 -7.66 -1.12 -13.91
CA GLY A 166 -7.23 -2.52 -14.04
C GLY A 166 -6.05 -2.89 -13.12
N HIS A 167 -5.74 -4.18 -12.99
CA HIS A 167 -4.55 -4.61 -12.25
C HIS A 167 -3.26 -4.26 -13.02
N SER A 168 -2.14 -4.16 -12.31
CA SER A 168 -0.81 -3.96 -12.86
C SER A 168 0.12 -5.07 -12.39
N THR A 169 0.95 -5.60 -13.28
CA THR A 169 2.02 -6.55 -12.90
C THR A 169 3.05 -5.89 -11.99
N ALA A 170 3.20 -4.56 -12.04
CA ALA A 170 4.10 -3.81 -11.16
C ALA A 170 3.68 -3.84 -9.68
N VAL A 171 2.47 -4.32 -9.35
CA VAL A 171 2.09 -4.66 -7.96
C VAL A 171 3.04 -5.72 -7.37
N LEU A 172 3.50 -6.68 -8.19
CA LEU A 172 4.43 -7.72 -7.76
C LEU A 172 5.80 -7.15 -7.35
N ASN A 173 6.21 -6.02 -7.95
CA ASN A 173 7.45 -5.35 -7.56
C ASN A 173 7.38 -4.80 -6.13
N VAL A 174 6.21 -4.32 -5.69
CA VAL A 174 6.03 -3.85 -4.31
C VAL A 174 6.04 -5.01 -3.33
N VAL A 175 5.43 -6.14 -3.69
CA VAL A 175 5.47 -7.37 -2.88
C VAL A 175 6.90 -7.90 -2.77
N ALA A 176 7.62 -8.00 -3.88
CA ALA A 176 9.00 -8.45 -3.90
C ALA A 176 9.92 -7.52 -3.09
N PHE A 177 9.69 -6.21 -3.18
CA PHE A 177 10.42 -5.23 -2.38
C PHE A 177 10.13 -5.41 -0.87
N TYR A 178 8.85 -5.55 -0.48
CA TYR A 178 8.49 -5.84 0.91
C TYR A 178 9.14 -7.14 1.43
N GLN A 179 9.10 -8.22 0.65
CA GLN A 179 9.77 -9.48 1.02
C GLN A 179 11.29 -9.31 1.15
N THR A 180 11.91 -8.47 0.33
CA THR A 180 13.34 -8.15 0.43
C THR A 180 13.64 -7.41 1.73
N LEU A 181 12.80 -6.45 2.11
CA LEU A 181 12.90 -5.76 3.40
C LEU A 181 12.77 -6.74 4.57
N GLN A 182 11.81 -7.67 4.54
CA GLN A 182 11.62 -8.66 5.62
C GLN A 182 12.78 -9.64 5.78
N LYS A 183 13.46 -9.99 4.67
CA LYS A 183 14.64 -10.85 4.70
C LYS A 183 15.88 -10.13 5.22
N SER A 184 15.87 -8.80 5.20
CA SER A 184 16.97 -8.00 5.73
C SER A 184 17.00 -8.07 7.25
N LYS A 185 18.12 -8.52 7.82
CA LYS A 185 18.35 -8.47 9.28
C LYS A 185 18.59 -7.04 9.79
N LYS A 186 18.73 -6.07 8.87
CA LYS A 186 19.10 -4.69 9.19
C LYS A 186 17.91 -3.75 9.40
N VAL A 187 16.70 -4.19 9.05
CA VAL A 187 15.49 -3.36 9.14
C VAL A 187 14.46 -4.14 9.93
N ASP A 188 13.94 -3.54 11.00
CA ASP A 188 12.87 -4.16 11.79
C ASP A 188 11.50 -4.01 11.11
N GLU A 189 10.56 -4.92 11.44
CA GLU A 189 9.21 -4.87 10.87
C GLU A 189 8.49 -3.56 11.23
N LYS A 190 8.83 -2.96 12.38
CA LYS A 190 8.23 -1.70 12.82
C LYS A 190 8.60 -0.52 11.92
N ASN A 191 9.83 -0.46 11.43
CA ASN A 191 10.25 0.57 10.48
C ASN A 191 9.76 0.28 9.07
N ILE A 192 9.55 -1.00 8.70
CA ILE A 192 8.80 -1.34 7.49
C ILE A 192 7.36 -0.81 7.59
N GLU A 193 6.65 -1.07 8.70
CA GLU A 193 5.29 -0.52 8.93
C GLU A 193 5.27 1.00 8.82
N LYS A 194 6.21 1.71 9.47
CA LYS A 194 6.31 3.17 9.38
C LYS A 194 6.56 3.67 7.95
N LEU A 195 7.38 2.95 7.18
CA LEU A 195 7.68 3.31 5.80
C LEU A 195 6.45 3.18 4.90
N PHE A 196 5.61 2.15 5.08
CA PHE A 196 4.37 2.01 4.32
C PHE A 196 3.22 2.88 4.89
N ALA A 197 3.32 3.32 6.15
CA ALA A 197 2.35 4.20 6.79
C ALA A 197 2.34 5.63 6.21
N ILE A 198 3.44 6.06 5.59
CA ILE A 198 3.49 7.31 4.80
C ILE A 198 2.96 7.11 3.38
N GLY A 199 2.20 6.05 3.12
CA GLY A 199 1.76 5.65 1.79
C GLY A 199 2.68 4.58 1.18
N ILE A 200 2.28 4.03 0.04
CA ILE A 200 3.08 3.01 -0.65
C ILE A 200 4.29 3.69 -1.29
N PRO A 201 5.52 3.45 -0.80
CA PRO A 201 6.70 4.03 -1.41
C PRO A 201 6.98 3.36 -2.76
N SER A 202 7.22 4.16 -3.79
CA SER A 202 7.86 3.63 -4.99
C SER A 202 9.37 3.44 -4.73
N ILE A 203 9.99 2.49 -5.42
CA ILE A 203 11.44 2.28 -5.34
C ILE A 203 12.18 3.51 -5.88
N SER A 204 11.65 4.14 -6.95
CA SER A 204 12.15 5.40 -7.52
C SER A 204 12.22 6.50 -6.46
N MET A 205 11.14 6.66 -5.70
CA MET A 205 11.00 7.64 -4.62
C MET A 205 12.03 7.40 -3.51
N LEU A 206 12.17 6.17 -3.04
CA LEU A 206 13.17 5.81 -2.02
C LEU A 206 14.60 6.14 -2.48
N ARG A 207 14.90 5.94 -3.77
CA ARG A 207 16.22 6.24 -4.35
C ARG A 207 16.48 7.74 -4.44
N LYS A 208 15.48 8.52 -4.83
CA LYS A 208 15.61 9.96 -5.14
C LYS A 208 15.53 10.85 -3.90
N SER A 209 14.71 10.50 -2.91
CA SER A 209 14.56 11.33 -1.70
C SER A 209 15.80 11.36 -0.83
N SER A 210 15.94 12.46 -0.08
CA SER A 210 17.02 12.59 0.89
C SER A 210 16.72 11.75 2.13
N ILE A 211 17.78 11.31 2.83
CA ILE A 211 17.66 10.54 4.07
C ILE A 211 16.90 11.35 5.14
N GLN A 212 17.19 12.64 5.25
CA GLN A 212 16.53 13.55 6.18
C GLN A 212 15.03 13.68 5.91
N GLU A 213 14.64 13.81 4.64
CA GLU A 213 13.24 13.89 4.23
C GLU A 213 12.48 12.61 4.58
N LEU A 214 13.04 11.45 4.20
CA LEU A 214 12.44 10.15 4.49
C LEU A 214 12.32 9.89 5.99
N SER A 215 13.38 10.17 6.74
CA SER A 215 13.42 10.07 8.20
C SER A 215 12.34 10.96 8.85
N SER A 216 12.23 12.22 8.41
CA SER A 216 11.25 13.16 8.93
C SER A 216 9.80 12.75 8.63
N LEU A 217 9.53 12.21 7.45
CA LEU A 217 8.18 11.81 7.04
C LEU A 217 7.75 10.53 7.76
N SER A 218 8.63 9.53 7.80
CA SER A 218 8.33 8.19 8.36
C SER A 218 8.51 8.10 9.87
N GLY A 219 9.28 8.99 10.49
CA GLY A 219 9.71 8.85 11.88
C GLY A 219 10.67 7.68 12.11
N ILE A 220 11.42 7.28 11.06
CA ILE A 220 12.47 6.26 11.12
C ILE A 220 13.81 6.97 11.34
N PRO A 221 14.68 6.48 12.25
CA PRO A 221 16.01 7.07 12.43
C PRO A 221 16.81 7.17 11.13
N GLU A 222 17.69 8.17 11.01
CA GLU A 222 18.47 8.36 9.78
C GLU A 222 19.38 7.17 9.46
N SER A 223 19.95 6.51 10.48
CA SER A 223 20.78 5.32 10.31
C SER A 223 20.01 4.18 9.63
N GLU A 224 18.77 3.92 10.05
CA GLU A 224 17.93 2.89 9.46
C GLU A 224 17.33 3.31 8.12
N THR A 225 17.06 4.61 7.94
CA THR A 225 16.66 5.18 6.66
C THR A 225 17.75 5.01 5.59
N LYS A 226 19.03 5.10 5.98
CA LYS A 226 20.15 4.78 5.08
C LYS A 226 20.10 3.33 4.60
N GLU A 227 19.86 2.39 5.51
CA GLU A 227 19.75 0.96 5.18
C GLU A 227 18.56 0.67 4.26
N LEU A 228 17.38 1.24 4.55
CA LEU A 228 16.21 1.16 3.66
C LEU A 228 16.52 1.63 2.24
N ARG A 229 17.24 2.75 2.12
CA ARG A 229 17.63 3.33 0.84
C ARG A 229 18.69 2.48 0.12
N GLU A 230 19.62 1.89 0.86
CA GLU A 230 20.61 0.96 0.29
C GLU A 230 19.93 -0.28 -0.29
N ILE A 231 18.98 -0.87 0.44
CA ILE A 231 18.16 -1.99 -0.06
C ILE A 231 17.40 -1.55 -1.32
N ALA A 232 16.77 -0.37 -1.32
CA ALA A 232 16.06 0.14 -2.49
C ALA A 232 16.98 0.40 -3.70
N ARG A 233 18.22 0.82 -3.50
CA ARG A 233 19.22 1.00 -4.58
C ARG A 233 19.66 -0.34 -5.17
N ASN A 234 19.89 -1.33 -4.31
CA ASN A 234 20.34 -2.67 -4.72
C ASN A 234 19.20 -3.54 -5.24
N PHE A 235 17.95 -3.19 -4.94
CA PHE A 235 16.77 -3.89 -5.43
C PHE A 235 16.64 -3.71 -6.95
N THR A 236 16.92 -4.75 -7.70
CA THR A 236 16.64 -4.75 -9.14
C THR A 236 15.15 -5.06 -9.32
N LEU A 237 14.44 -4.20 -10.07
CA LEU A 237 13.07 -4.52 -10.47
C LEU A 237 13.13 -5.84 -11.23
N PHE A 238 12.33 -6.82 -10.81
CA PHE A 238 12.09 -7.97 -11.68
C PHE A 238 11.30 -7.41 -12.87
N GLU A 239 11.96 -7.27 -14.02
CA GLU A 239 11.26 -7.48 -15.28
C GLU A 239 10.84 -8.96 -15.23
N LEU A 240 9.61 -9.21 -14.79
CA LEU A 240 9.01 -10.54 -14.86
C LEU A 240 8.87 -10.86 -16.35
N VAL A 241 9.87 -11.57 -16.89
CA VAL A 241 9.83 -12.29 -18.17
C VAL A 241 8.63 -13.22 -18.19
#